data_AF-A0A959DG31-F1
#
_entry.id   AF-A0A959DG31-F1
#
_cell.length_a   1.000
_cell.length_b   1.000
_cell.length_c   1.000
_cell.angle_alpha   90.00
_cell.angle_beta   90.00
_cell.angle_gamma   90.00
#
_symmetry.space_group_name_H-M   'P 1'
#
loop_
_entity.id
_entity.type
_entity.pdbx_description
1 polymer ?
#
loop_
_entity_poly.entity_id
_entity_poly.type
_entity_poly.pdbx_seq_one_letter_code
_entity_poly.pdbx_strand_id
1 'polypeptide(L)'
;MSHLSYEESKKVVFRGLFLLAAVTLVEVFFSLVGKGHVIHGLKGITWLHYLIGLMLIGFSLYKAYFIIYEFMHMRYEVKGLAMTVLLPTVLLIWAIIAFFQEGNSWKSRRQQIQEKNMEEVVDDAARQESMLLQDAYILRLDAM
;
A
#
# COMPACT_ATOMS: atom_id res chain seq x y z
N MET A 1 27.28 34.18 7.80
CA MET A 1 27.23 33.24 8.94
C MET A 1 26.51 33.94 10.09
N SER A 2 25.21 33.68 10.27
CA SER A 2 24.49 34.06 11.47
C SER A 2 24.44 32.83 12.36
N HIS A 3 25.25 32.81 13.41
CA HIS A 3 25.21 31.76 14.41
C HIS A 3 23.90 31.94 15.18
N LEU A 4 22.83 31.24 14.78
CA LEU A 4 21.64 31.13 15.61
C LEU A 4 22.11 30.57 16.96
N SER A 5 21.77 31.26 18.04
CA SER A 5 22.09 30.77 19.38
C SER A 5 21.46 29.39 19.55
N TYR A 6 22.14 28.48 20.25
CA TYR A 6 21.65 27.12 20.48
C TYR A 6 20.19 27.09 21.00
N GLU A 7 19.82 28.10 21.79
CA GLU A 7 18.45 28.31 22.28
C GLU A 7 17.44 28.64 21.17
N GLU A 8 17.83 29.40 20.15
CA GLU A 8 16.98 29.79 19.03
C GLU A 8 16.68 28.60 18.12
N SER A 9 17.72 27.81 17.79
CA SER A 9 17.57 26.60 16.97
C SER A 9 16.65 25.57 17.63
N LYS A 10 16.79 25.35 18.94
CA LYS A 10 15.87 24.48 19.70
C LYS A 10 14.42 24.98 19.62
N LYS A 11 14.20 26.28 19.77
CA LYS A 11 12.87 26.88 19.78
C LYS A 11 12.13 26.72 18.45
N VAL A 12 12.85 26.79 17.32
CA VAL A 12 12.30 26.56 15.99
C VAL A 12 11.84 25.10 15.85
N VAL A 13 12.69 24.15 16.24
CA VAL A 13 12.36 22.71 16.19
C VAL A 13 11.14 22.40 17.06
N PHE A 14 11.08 22.91 18.29
CA PHE A 14 9.94 22.68 19.18
C PHE A 14 8.64 23.32 18.68
N ARG A 15 8.70 24.49 18.03
CA ARG A 15 7.51 25.07 17.36
C ARG A 15 7.04 24.20 16.21
N GLY A 16 7.97 23.73 15.38
CA GLY A 16 7.65 22.81 14.29
C GLY A 16 7.03 21.52 14.81
N LEU A 17 7.57 20.96 15.90
CA LEU A 17 7.05 19.74 16.53
C LEU A 17 5.63 19.95 17.02
N PHE A 18 5.37 21.04 17.72
CA PHE A 18 4.05 21.31 18.27
C PHE A 18 3.01 21.55 17.15
N LEU A 19 3.41 22.23 16.07
CA LEU A 19 2.56 22.43 14.89
C LEU A 19 2.23 21.09 14.23
N LEU A 20 3.26 20.24 14.00
CA LEU A 20 3.07 18.93 13.39
C LEU A 20 2.19 18.03 14.26
N ALA A 21 2.44 18.01 15.57
CA ALA A 21 1.65 17.26 16.53
C ALA A 21 0.18 17.72 16.53
N ALA A 22 -0.08 19.03 16.56
CA ALA A 22 -1.43 19.57 16.48
C ALA A 22 -2.15 19.15 15.20
N VAL A 23 -1.50 19.27 14.03
CA VAL A 23 -2.07 18.84 12.74
C VAL A 23 -2.39 17.34 12.75
N THR A 24 -1.49 16.50 13.27
CA THR A 24 -1.74 15.05 13.35
C THR A 24 -2.90 14.71 14.30
N LEU A 25 -3.03 15.42 15.41
CA LEU A 25 -4.10 15.20 16.38
C LEU A 25 -5.46 15.58 15.79
N VAL A 26 -5.50 16.68 15.03
CA VAL A 26 -6.67 17.12 14.26
C VAL A 26 -7.03 16.10 13.17
N GLU A 27 -6.08 15.60 12.38
CA GLU A 27 -6.33 14.54 11.40
C GLU A 27 -6.92 13.28 12.03
N VAL A 28 -6.33 12.80 13.13
CA VAL A 28 -6.82 11.59 13.81
C VAL A 28 -8.24 11.81 14.32
N PHE A 29 -8.54 12.98 14.87
CA PHE A 29 -9.89 13.35 15.28
C PHE A 29 -10.88 13.30 14.09
N PHE A 30 -10.57 13.95 12.97
CA PHE A 30 -11.42 13.90 11.77
C PHE A 30 -11.55 12.49 11.19
N SER A 31 -10.49 11.67 11.26
CA SER A 31 -10.49 10.28 10.83
C SER A 31 -11.43 9.41 11.68
N LEU A 32 -11.42 9.60 13.01
CA LEU A 32 -12.30 8.88 13.94
C LEU A 32 -13.77 9.29 13.78
N VAL A 33 -14.03 10.59 13.63
CA VAL A 33 -15.38 11.12 13.35
C VAL A 33 -15.88 10.62 12.00
N GLY A 34 -15.04 10.68 10.97
CA GLY A 34 -15.37 10.24 9.62
C GLY A 34 -15.73 8.76 9.54
N LYS A 35 -15.00 7.89 10.23
CA LYS A 35 -15.28 6.43 10.27
C LYS A 35 -16.50 6.05 11.13
N GLY A 36 -17.22 7.01 11.70
CA GLY A 36 -18.49 6.77 12.39
C GLY A 36 -18.36 6.11 13.78
N HIS A 37 -17.20 6.15 14.44
CA HIS A 37 -17.04 5.61 15.80
C HIS A 37 -17.75 6.47 16.86
N VAL A 38 -18.04 7.74 16.56
CA VAL A 38 -18.64 8.71 17.51
C VAL A 38 -20.12 8.96 17.21
N ILE A 39 -20.58 8.78 15.96
CA ILE A 39 -21.95 9.06 15.54
C ILE A 39 -22.43 7.96 14.57
N HIS A 40 -23.27 7.05 15.08
CA HIS A 40 -23.81 5.91 14.33
C HIS A 40 -24.65 6.30 13.09
N GLY A 41 -25.11 7.55 12.97
CA GLY A 41 -25.97 8.04 11.88
C GLY A 41 -25.25 8.48 10.59
N LEU A 42 -23.92 8.62 10.59
CA LEU A 42 -23.15 9.11 9.44
C LEU A 42 -22.72 8.02 8.44
N LYS A 43 -23.02 6.74 8.75
CA LYS A 43 -22.68 5.58 7.89
C LYS A 43 -23.32 5.62 6.50
N GLY A 44 -24.44 6.32 6.32
CA GLY A 44 -25.16 6.37 5.04
C GLY A 44 -24.63 7.40 4.05
N ILE A 45 -23.73 8.30 4.46
CA ILE A 45 -23.30 9.43 3.65
C ILE A 45 -21.92 9.14 3.03
N THR A 46 -21.92 8.36 1.95
CA THR A 46 -20.70 7.91 1.25
C THR A 46 -19.85 9.08 0.75
N TRP A 47 -20.46 10.18 0.30
CA TRP A 47 -19.73 11.35 -0.20
C TRP A 47 -18.90 12.05 0.88
N LEU A 48 -19.38 12.08 2.13
CA LEU A 48 -18.67 12.70 3.25
C LEU A 48 -17.42 11.90 3.62
N HIS A 49 -17.50 10.56 3.57
CA HIS A 49 -16.34 9.69 3.78
C HIS A 49 -15.24 9.96 2.74
N TYR A 50 -15.61 10.08 1.46
CA TYR A 50 -14.64 10.42 0.41
C TYR A 50 -14.04 11.80 0.61
N LEU A 51 -14.83 12.80 1.03
CA LEU A 51 -14.36 14.15 1.30
C LEU A 51 -13.37 14.20 2.47
N ILE A 52 -13.68 13.51 3.58
CA ILE A 52 -12.77 13.39 4.72
C ILE A 52 -11.50 12.64 4.30
N GLY A 53 -11.62 11.56 3.53
CA GLY A 53 -10.46 10.82 2.99
C GLY A 53 -9.54 11.71 2.16
N LEU A 54 -10.11 12.52 1.25
CA LEU A 54 -9.35 13.46 0.43
C LEU A 54 -8.67 14.55 1.28
N MET A 55 -9.35 15.05 2.30
CA MET A 55 -8.79 16.01 3.27
C MET A 55 -7.60 15.42 4.04
N LEU A 56 -7.71 14.17 4.52
CA LEU A 56 -6.62 13.48 5.22
C LEU A 56 -5.40 13.25 4.31
N ILE A 57 -5.63 12.91 3.04
CA ILE A 57 -4.54 12.81 2.04
C ILE A 57 -3.85 14.17 1.89
N GLY A 58 -4.61 15.26 1.78
CA GLY A 58 -4.07 16.61 1.68
C GLY A 58 -3.22 17.01 2.91
N PHE A 59 -3.71 16.75 4.12
CA PHE A 59 -2.95 17.01 5.34
C PHE A 59 -1.70 16.12 5.47
N SER A 60 -1.73 14.89 4.97
CA SER A 60 -0.56 14.01 4.92
C SER A 60 0.52 14.56 3.98
N LEU A 61 0.14 15.07 2.81
CA LEU A 61 1.06 15.74 1.88
C LEU A 61 1.63 17.03 2.48
N TYR A 62 0.80 17.84 3.13
CA TYR A 62 1.25 19.07 3.80
C TYR A 62 2.30 18.79 4.87
N LYS A 63 2.09 17.78 5.74
CA LYS A 63 3.07 17.39 6.74
C LYS A 63 4.38 16.92 6.12
N ALA A 64 4.31 16.10 5.06
CA ALA A 64 5.51 15.64 4.36
C ALA A 64 6.33 16.82 3.82
N TYR A 65 5.66 17.78 3.16
CA TYR A 65 6.29 19.02 2.72
C TYR A 65 6.89 19.81 3.89
N PHE A 66 6.14 20.00 4.97
CA PHE A 66 6.59 20.74 6.15
C PHE A 66 7.83 20.11 6.80
N ILE A 67 7.89 18.77 6.91
CA ILE A 67 9.06 18.06 7.44
C ILE A 67 10.30 18.31 6.59
N ILE A 68 10.16 18.14 5.28
CA ILE A 68 11.28 18.29 4.33
C ILE A 68 11.83 19.73 4.34
N TYR A 69 10.96 20.75 4.40
CA TYR A 69 11.41 22.14 4.31
C TYR A 69 11.83 22.74 5.66
N GLU A 70 11.08 22.48 6.73
CA GLU A 70 11.27 23.12 8.04
C GLU A 70 12.18 22.30 8.97
N PHE A 71 11.93 21.00 9.11
CA PHE A 71 12.71 20.16 10.03
C PHE A 71 14.06 19.73 9.46
N MET A 72 14.11 19.48 8.16
CA MET A 72 15.37 19.15 7.48
C MET A 72 16.14 20.42 7.07
N HIS A 73 15.61 21.61 7.39
CA HIS A 73 16.21 22.93 7.14
C HIS A 73 16.56 23.20 5.66
N MET A 74 15.96 22.47 4.72
CA MET A 74 16.38 22.50 3.32
C MET A 74 15.83 23.71 2.55
N ARG A 75 15.00 24.55 3.18
CA ARG A 75 14.40 25.74 2.56
C ARG A 75 15.43 26.79 2.12
N TYR A 76 16.52 26.96 2.87
CA TYR A 76 17.53 28.00 2.63
C TYR A 76 18.90 27.41 2.23
N GLU A 77 19.00 26.10 2.13
CA GLU A 77 20.22 25.37 1.79
C GLU A 77 20.38 25.19 0.27
N VAL A 78 21.54 24.71 -0.15
CA VAL A 78 21.82 24.42 -1.57
C VAL A 78 20.82 23.39 -2.12
N LYS A 79 20.23 23.68 -3.29
CA LYS A 79 19.23 22.80 -3.93
C LYS A 79 19.71 21.36 -4.16
N GLY A 80 21.03 21.16 -4.29
CA GLY A 80 21.63 19.84 -4.38
C GLY A 80 21.43 19.00 -3.13
N LEU A 81 21.46 19.61 -1.93
CA LEU A 81 21.18 18.91 -0.66
C LEU A 81 19.71 18.52 -0.55
N ALA A 82 18.79 19.38 -1.03
CA ALA A 82 17.37 19.03 -1.08
C ALA A 82 17.09 17.83 -1.99
N MET A 83 17.81 17.74 -3.12
CA MET A 83 17.67 16.62 -4.06
C MET A 83 18.11 15.28 -3.48
N THR A 84 19.05 15.22 -2.53
CA THR A 84 19.47 13.95 -1.92
C THR A 84 18.40 13.34 -1.02
N VAL A 85 17.47 14.14 -0.52
CA VAL A 85 16.33 13.70 0.28
C VAL A 85 15.11 13.45 -0.62
N LEU A 86 14.85 14.35 -1.57
CA LEU A 86 13.72 14.20 -2.49
C LEU A 86 13.87 12.99 -3.41
N LEU A 87 15.07 12.71 -3.93
CA LEU A 87 15.28 11.61 -4.87
C LEU A 87 14.95 10.24 -4.27
N PRO A 88 15.42 9.85 -3.06
CA PRO A 88 15.01 8.60 -2.41
C PRO A 88 13.51 8.53 -2.12
N THR A 89 12.86 9.63 -1.72
CA THR A 89 11.41 9.63 -1.45
C THR A 89 10.59 9.40 -2.71
N VAL A 90 10.99 10.01 -3.83
CA VAL A 90 10.34 9.80 -5.14
C VAL A 90 10.61 8.38 -5.66
N LEU A 91 11.85 7.89 -5.53
CA LEU A 91 12.18 6.51 -5.88
C LEU A 91 11.41 5.49 -5.04
N LEU A 92 11.13 5.79 -3.77
CA LEU A 92 10.31 4.93 -2.91
C LEU A 92 8.87 4.86 -3.43
N ILE A 93 8.26 5.99 -3.80
CA ILE A 93 6.91 6.01 -4.38
C ILE A 93 6.88 5.21 -5.68
N TRP A 94 7.86 5.41 -6.54
CA TRP A 94 7.99 4.64 -7.79
C TRP A 94 8.16 3.13 -7.52
N ALA A 95 9.01 2.76 -6.56
CA ALA A 95 9.27 1.37 -6.19
C ALA A 95 8.02 0.68 -5.63
N ILE A 96 7.21 1.37 -4.81
CA ILE A 96 5.93 0.84 -4.32
C ILE A 96 5.00 0.50 -5.49
N ILE A 97 4.88 1.40 -6.47
CA ILE A 97 4.05 1.17 -7.66
C ILE A 97 4.58 -0.03 -8.46
N ALA A 98 5.89 -0.08 -8.71
CA ALA A 98 6.53 -1.17 -9.44
C ALA A 98 6.33 -2.53 -8.74
N PHE A 99 6.55 -2.60 -7.42
CA PHE A 99 6.37 -3.83 -6.65
C PHE A 99 4.92 -4.30 -6.60
N PHE A 100 3.92 -3.41 -6.60
CA PHE A 100 2.53 -3.82 -6.71
C PHE A 100 2.18 -4.37 -8.09
N GLN A 101 2.70 -3.78 -9.16
CA GLN A 101 2.52 -4.30 -10.51
C GLN A 101 3.17 -5.68 -10.67
N GLU A 102 4.44 -5.81 -10.26
CA GLU A 102 5.17 -7.07 -10.31
C GLU A 102 4.52 -8.14 -9.42
N GLY A 103 4.11 -7.77 -8.21
CA GLY A 103 3.42 -8.68 -7.28
C GLY A 103 2.11 -9.23 -7.83
N ASN A 104 1.31 -8.40 -8.51
CA ASN A 104 0.08 -8.86 -9.16
C ASN A 104 0.36 -9.79 -10.35
N SER A 105 1.36 -9.45 -11.18
CA SER A 105 1.83 -10.30 -12.29
C SER A 105 2.26 -11.68 -11.77
N TRP A 106 3.08 -11.71 -10.72
CA TRP A 106 3.55 -12.94 -10.08
C TRP A 106 2.38 -13.80 -9.57
N LYS A 107 1.42 -13.19 -8.88
CA LYS A 107 0.22 -13.88 -8.39
C LYS A 107 -0.56 -14.54 -9.52
N SER A 108 -0.81 -13.81 -10.61
CA SER A 108 -1.54 -14.33 -11.77
C SER A 108 -0.83 -15.53 -12.42
N ARG A 109 0.50 -15.46 -12.56
CA ARG A 109 1.30 -16.55 -13.14
C ARG A 109 1.26 -17.80 -12.27
N ARG A 110 1.35 -17.66 -10.94
CA ARG A 110 1.24 -18.80 -10.03
C ARG A 110 -0.15 -19.45 -10.05
N GLN A 111 -1.20 -18.67 -10.27
CA GLN A 111 -2.56 -19.21 -10.43
C GLN A 111 -2.69 -20.01 -11.74
N GLN A 112 -2.19 -19.48 -12.85
CA GLN A 112 -2.18 -20.19 -14.14
C GLN A 112 -1.41 -21.52 -14.09
N ILE A 113 -0.26 -21.56 -13.40
CA ILE A 113 0.50 -22.81 -13.25
C ILE A 113 -0.27 -23.82 -12.41
N GLN A 114 -0.90 -23.38 -11.30
CA GLN A 114 -1.72 -24.28 -10.48
C GLN A 114 -2.91 -24.84 -11.25
N GLU A 115 -3.59 -24.00 -12.05
CA GLU A 115 -4.70 -24.40 -12.91
C GLU A 115 -4.28 -25.46 -13.93
N LYS A 116 -3.16 -25.24 -14.63
CA LYS A 116 -2.63 -26.21 -15.60
C LYS A 116 -2.21 -27.53 -14.96
N ASN A 117 -1.54 -27.49 -13.81
CA ASN A 117 -1.13 -28.70 -13.10
C ASN A 117 -2.35 -29.48 -12.59
N MET A 118 -3.45 -28.80 -12.22
CA MET A 118 -4.69 -29.47 -11.84
C MET A 118 -5.38 -30.10 -13.04
N GLU A 119 -5.40 -29.43 -14.20
CA GLU A 119 -5.96 -29.98 -15.44
C GLU A 119 -5.22 -31.24 -15.91
N GLU A 120 -3.88 -31.25 -15.84
CA GLU A 120 -3.05 -32.41 -16.18
C GLU A 120 -3.35 -33.63 -15.28
N VAL A 121 -3.47 -33.41 -13.95
CA VAL A 121 -3.83 -34.49 -13.00
C VAL A 121 -5.22 -35.07 -13.26
N VAL A 122 -6.18 -34.22 -13.67
CA VAL A 122 -7.54 -34.66 -14.00
C VAL A 122 -7.56 -35.46 -15.31
N ASP A 123 -6.83 -35.03 -16.34
CA ASP A 123 -6.73 -35.75 -17.62
C ASP A 123 -6.06 -37.12 -17.42
N ASP A 124 -4.98 -37.19 -16.64
CA ASP A 124 -4.31 -38.45 -16.33
C ASP A 124 -5.20 -39.43 -15.55
N ALA A 125 -5.99 -38.93 -14.58
CA ALA A 125 -6.94 -39.74 -13.84
C ALA A 125 -8.06 -40.29 -14.75
N ALA A 126 -8.59 -39.47 -15.66
CA ALA A 126 -9.61 -39.88 -16.62
C ALA A 126 -9.08 -40.92 -17.64
N ARG A 127 -7.84 -40.76 -18.10
CA ARG A 127 -7.17 -41.75 -18.95
C ARG A 127 -6.96 -43.07 -18.21
N GLN A 128 -6.54 -43.03 -16.97
CA GLN A 128 -6.34 -44.23 -16.16
C GLN A 128 -7.66 -44.97 -15.90
N GLU A 129 -8.74 -44.25 -15.58
CA GLU A 129 -10.07 -44.83 -15.42
C GLU A 129 -10.56 -45.51 -16.71
N SER A 130 -10.41 -44.85 -17.86
CA SER A 130 -10.84 -45.42 -19.15
C SER A 130 -10.07 -46.68 -19.56
N MET A 131 -8.76 -46.75 -19.27
CA MET A 131 -7.97 -47.96 -19.49
C MET A 131 -8.45 -49.13 -18.61
N LEU A 132 -8.71 -48.88 -17.32
CA LEU A 132 -9.20 -49.93 -16.41
C LEU A 132 -10.57 -50.49 -16.82
N LEU A 133 -11.46 -49.63 -17.34
CA LEU A 133 -12.76 -50.06 -17.85
C LEU A 133 -12.64 -50.90 -19.13
N GLN A 134 -11.70 -50.55 -20.02
CA GLN A 134 -11.40 -51.36 -21.21
C GLN A 134 -10.86 -52.74 -20.82
N ASP A 135 -9.89 -52.81 -19.91
CA ASP A 135 -9.31 -54.08 -19.45
C ASP A 135 -10.37 -54.98 -18.79
N ALA A 136 -11.24 -54.41 -17.95
CA ALA A 136 -12.33 -55.14 -17.30
C ALA A 136 -13.37 -55.68 -18.31
N TYR A 137 -13.62 -54.95 -19.40
CA TYR A 137 -14.52 -55.39 -20.47
C TYR A 137 -13.91 -56.55 -21.26
N ILE A 138 -12.62 -56.48 -21.61
CA ILE A 138 -11.93 -57.55 -22.34
C ILE A 138 -11.87 -58.85 -21.51
N LEU A 139 -11.50 -58.76 -20.23
CA LEU A 139 -11.50 -59.91 -19.31
C LEU A 139 -12.87 -60.59 -19.18
N ARG A 140 -13.96 -59.80 -19.26
CA ARG A 140 -15.32 -60.33 -19.22
C ARG A 140 -15.72 -61.02 -20.52
N LEU A 141 -15.22 -60.58 -21.67
CA LEU A 141 -15.44 -61.26 -22.95
C LEU A 141 -14.70 -62.60 -23.03
N ASP A 142 -13.45 -62.65 -22.55
CA ASP A 142 -12.65 -63.89 -22.55
C ASP A 142 -13.16 -64.95 -21.56
N ALA A 143 -13.94 -64.54 -20.55
CA ALA A 143 -14.53 -65.42 -19.55
C ALA A 143 -15.92 -66.00 -19.93
N MET A 144 -16.45 -65.66 -21.12
CA MET A 144 -17.71 -66.17 -21.68
C MET A 144 -17.45 -67.22 -22.78
#